data_AF-Q71HR1-F1
#
_entry.id   AF-Q71HR1-F1
#
_cell.length_a   1.000
_cell.length_b   1.000
_cell.length_c   1.000
_cell.angle_alpha   90.00
_cell.angle_beta   90.00
_cell.angle_gamma   90.00
#
_symmetry.space_group_name_H-M   'P 1'
#
loop_
_entity.id
_entity.type
_entity.pdbx_description
1 polymer ?
#
loop_
_entity_poly.entity_id
_entity_poly.type
_entity_poly.pdbx_seq_one_letter_code
_entity_poly.pdbx_strand_id
1 'polypeptide(L)'
;TAGKTLDDEEAQAILKDVEGIGTEATRASTIEILKKRGYMQSRQNKLSVTPEGTILCKTAEAEPLLVSAQMTAQWEKALKQVGAKERSQDNFLGQIKKFISKMITEVPGKIQVDQGLQEEAQTRQA
;
A
#
# COMPACT_ATOMS: atom_id res chain seq x y z
N THR A 1 -2.91 -10.96 10.65
CA THR A 1 -3.12 -10.68 9.21
C THR A 1 -3.59 -9.24 9.08
N ALA A 2 -3.41 -8.59 7.93
CA ALA A 2 -3.70 -7.16 7.73
C ALA A 2 -5.12 -6.75 8.17
N GLY A 3 -6.11 -7.65 8.09
CA GLY A 3 -7.46 -7.38 8.58
C GLY A 3 -7.61 -7.29 10.10
N LYS A 4 -6.70 -7.85 10.91
CA LYS A 4 -6.82 -7.80 12.40
C LYS A 4 -6.48 -6.43 13.00
N THR A 5 -5.93 -5.53 12.20
CA THR A 5 -5.48 -4.19 12.63
C THR A 5 -6.36 -3.07 12.08
N LEU A 6 -7.49 -3.40 11.46
CA LEU A 6 -8.48 -2.44 10.99
C LEU A 6 -9.57 -2.24 12.04
N ASP A 7 -10.10 -1.03 12.18
CA ASP A 7 -11.24 -0.79 13.07
C ASP A 7 -12.60 -1.07 12.39
N ASP A 8 -12.64 -1.03 11.05
CA ASP A 8 -13.85 -1.24 10.25
C ASP A 8 -14.17 -2.72 10.06
N GLU A 9 -15.25 -3.19 10.70
CA GLU A 9 -15.68 -4.60 10.70
C GLU A 9 -15.99 -5.14 9.29
N GLU A 10 -16.51 -4.32 8.37
CA GLU A 10 -16.77 -4.75 7.00
C GLU A 10 -15.44 -4.98 6.26
N ALA A 11 -14.49 -4.08 6.41
CA ALA A 11 -13.16 -4.21 5.81
C ALA A 11 -12.38 -5.39 6.41
N GLN A 12 -12.52 -5.65 7.71
CA GLN A 12 -11.99 -6.86 8.33
C GLN A 12 -12.58 -8.12 7.69
N ALA A 13 -13.91 -8.16 7.53
CA ALA A 13 -14.61 -9.31 6.95
C ALA A 13 -14.19 -9.54 5.49
N ILE A 14 -14.06 -8.47 4.70
CA ILE A 14 -13.59 -8.56 3.32
C ILE A 14 -12.17 -9.12 3.28
N LEU A 15 -11.22 -8.57 4.05
CA LEU A 15 -9.85 -9.08 4.07
C LEU A 15 -9.77 -10.52 4.59
N LYS A 16 -10.71 -10.96 5.42
CA LYS A 16 -10.79 -12.37 5.83
C LYS A 16 -11.28 -13.25 4.67
N ASP A 17 -12.28 -12.80 3.91
CA ASP A 17 -12.85 -13.51 2.76
C ASP A 17 -11.91 -13.56 1.54
N VAL A 18 -11.09 -12.52 1.33
CA VAL A 18 -10.06 -12.49 0.27
C VAL A 18 -8.67 -12.91 0.78
N GLU A 19 -8.62 -13.49 1.99
CA GLU A 19 -7.40 -13.99 2.67
C GLU A 19 -6.31 -12.96 2.97
N GLY A 20 -6.53 -11.67 2.77
CA GLY A 20 -5.63 -10.59 3.16
C GLY A 20 -5.41 -9.60 2.02
N ILE A 21 -4.23 -8.96 2.02
CA ILE A 21 -3.80 -8.07 0.94
C ILE A 21 -3.07 -8.92 -0.11
N GLY A 22 -3.54 -8.85 -1.35
CA GLY A 22 -3.05 -9.69 -2.44
C GLY A 22 -3.38 -11.17 -2.28
N THR A 23 -3.12 -11.93 -3.32
CA THR A 23 -3.28 -13.39 -3.34
C THR A 23 -2.09 -14.11 -2.70
N GLU A 24 -2.28 -15.35 -2.25
CA GLU A 24 -1.21 -16.19 -1.71
C GLU A 24 -0.01 -16.27 -2.68
N ALA A 25 -0.27 -16.42 -3.98
CA ALA A 25 0.74 -16.51 -5.03
C ALA A 25 1.60 -15.23 -5.19
N THR A 26 1.09 -14.06 -4.77
CA THR A 26 1.77 -12.77 -4.98
C THR A 26 2.47 -12.22 -3.75
N ARG A 27 2.24 -12.81 -2.56
CA ARG A 27 2.80 -12.28 -1.30
C ARG A 27 4.31 -12.43 -1.23
N ALA A 28 4.82 -13.61 -1.56
CA ALA A 28 6.26 -13.87 -1.54
C ALA A 28 7.02 -12.95 -2.51
N SER A 29 6.51 -12.79 -3.74
CA SER A 29 7.14 -11.91 -4.74
C SER A 29 7.09 -10.44 -4.33
N THR A 30 6.01 -9.98 -3.68
CA THR A 30 5.92 -8.62 -3.13
C THR A 30 7.01 -8.35 -2.09
N ILE A 31 7.23 -9.28 -1.15
CA ILE A 31 8.29 -9.15 -0.13
C ILE A 31 9.68 -9.08 -0.79
N GLU A 32 9.94 -9.93 -1.79
CA GLU A 32 11.22 -9.89 -2.51
C GLU A 32 11.43 -8.59 -3.30
N ILE A 33 10.37 -8.00 -3.86
CA ILE A 33 10.45 -6.68 -4.50
C ILE A 33 10.82 -5.60 -3.49
N LEU A 34 10.19 -5.58 -2.31
CA LEU A 34 10.49 -4.62 -1.25
C LEU A 34 11.93 -4.76 -0.75
N LYS A 35 12.44 -5.99 -0.63
CA LYS A 35 13.86 -6.27 -0.32
C LYS A 35 14.79 -5.77 -1.44
N LYS A 36 14.49 -6.09 -2.70
CA LYS A 36 15.28 -5.69 -3.86
C LYS A 36 15.36 -4.18 -4.04
N ARG A 37 14.30 -3.46 -3.67
CA ARG A 37 14.26 -1.99 -3.68
C ARG A 37 14.92 -1.35 -2.46
N GLY A 38 15.39 -2.13 -1.51
CA GLY A 38 16.08 -1.63 -0.31
C GLY A 38 15.15 -1.00 0.73
N TYR A 39 13.84 -1.27 0.69
CA TYR A 39 12.89 -0.74 1.69
C TYR A 39 12.78 -1.64 2.93
N MET A 40 13.22 -2.89 2.81
CA MET A 40 13.26 -3.83 3.92
C MET A 40 14.48 -4.75 3.80
N GLN A 41 14.94 -5.25 4.93
CA GLN A 41 16.08 -6.18 5.01
C GLN A 41 15.76 -7.34 5.96
N SER A 42 16.41 -8.48 5.72
CA SER A 42 16.39 -9.61 6.64
C SER A 42 17.67 -9.62 7.47
N ARG A 43 17.55 -9.62 8.79
CA ARG A 43 18.67 -9.82 9.73
C ARG A 43 18.28 -10.91 10.72
N GLN A 44 19.10 -11.95 10.84
CA GLN A 44 18.86 -13.07 11.77
C GLN A 44 17.44 -13.66 11.65
N ASN A 45 16.98 -13.90 10.41
CA ASN A 45 15.63 -14.39 10.10
C ASN A 45 14.48 -13.47 10.57
N LYS A 46 14.77 -12.19 10.86
CA LYS A 46 13.76 -11.17 11.15
C LYS A 46 13.76 -10.11 10.06
N LEU A 47 12.57 -9.75 9.60
CA LEU A 47 12.39 -8.64 8.67
C LEU A 47 12.40 -7.32 9.44
N SER A 48 13.10 -6.32 8.91
CA SER A 48 13.13 -4.96 9.43
C SER A 48 13.04 -3.95 8.29
N VAL A 49 12.38 -2.84 8.54
CA VAL A 49 12.29 -1.72 7.60
C VAL A 49 13.63 -0.97 7.61
N THR A 50 14.10 -0.53 6.45
CA THR A 50 15.33 0.26 6.33
C THR A 50 15.05 1.75 6.60
N PRO A 51 16.09 2.60 6.76
CA PRO A 51 15.89 4.05 6.79
C PRO A 51 15.11 4.56 5.57
N GLU A 52 15.45 4.08 4.38
CA GLU A 52 14.79 4.44 3.12
C GLU A 52 13.33 3.97 3.08
N GLY A 53 13.06 2.77 3.59
CA GLY A 53 11.70 2.25 3.75
C GLY A 53 10.88 3.06 4.75
N THR A 54 11.52 3.57 5.81
CA THR A 54 10.85 4.43 6.80
C THR A 54 10.48 5.77 6.19
N ILE A 55 11.39 6.39 5.44
CA ILE A 55 11.11 7.62 4.70
C ILE A 55 9.95 7.40 3.73
N LEU A 56 9.98 6.30 2.96
CA LEU A 56 8.89 5.95 2.05
C LEU A 56 7.54 5.84 2.76
N CYS A 57 7.47 5.13 3.90
CA CYS A 57 6.23 5.00 4.67
C CYS A 57 5.72 6.37 5.11
N LYS A 58 6.57 7.21 5.71
CA LYS A 58 6.20 8.57 6.14
C LYS A 58 5.72 9.44 4.96
N THR A 59 6.40 9.37 3.81
CA THR A 59 5.97 10.11 2.62
C THR A 59 4.64 9.61 2.08
N ALA A 60 4.42 8.29 2.07
CA ALA A 60 3.16 7.70 1.62
C ALA A 60 1.98 8.04 2.55
N GLU A 61 2.24 8.22 3.86
CA GLU A 61 1.23 8.66 4.85
C GLU A 61 0.69 10.07 4.59
N ALA A 62 1.39 10.91 3.81
CA ALA A 62 0.86 12.20 3.36
C ALA A 62 -0.43 12.06 2.53
N GLU A 63 -0.69 10.88 1.97
CA GLU A 63 -1.97 10.53 1.36
C GLU A 63 -2.51 9.22 1.97
N PRO A 64 -3.31 9.32 3.06
CA PRO A 64 -3.77 8.16 3.81
C PRO A 64 -4.52 7.11 2.97
N LEU A 65 -5.16 7.51 1.86
CA LEU A 65 -5.85 6.57 0.99
C LEU A 65 -4.89 5.59 0.30
N LEU A 66 -3.62 5.95 0.05
CA LEU A 66 -2.63 5.07 -0.56
C LEU A 66 -2.20 3.92 0.34
N VAL A 67 -2.16 4.17 1.63
CA VAL A 67 -1.67 3.21 2.64
C VAL A 67 -2.83 2.48 3.35
N SER A 68 -4.07 2.75 2.94
CA SER A 68 -5.27 2.18 3.56
C SER A 68 -5.47 0.71 3.15
N ALA A 69 -5.33 -0.18 4.15
CA ALA A 69 -5.68 -1.59 4.00
C ALA A 69 -7.19 -1.79 3.74
N GLN A 70 -8.05 -0.89 4.22
CA GLN A 70 -9.48 -0.89 3.92
C GLN A 70 -9.76 -0.60 2.44
N MET A 71 -9.11 0.42 1.86
CA MET A 71 -9.23 0.71 0.43
C MET A 71 -8.76 -0.49 -0.41
N THR A 72 -7.65 -1.10 -0.01
CA THR A 72 -7.13 -2.31 -0.66
C THR A 72 -8.14 -3.45 -0.59
N ALA A 73 -8.80 -3.67 0.55
CA ALA A 73 -9.85 -4.67 0.71
C ALA A 73 -11.01 -4.46 -0.27
N GLN A 74 -11.46 -3.22 -0.42
CA GLN A 74 -12.54 -2.88 -1.34
C GLN A 74 -12.18 -3.18 -2.81
N TRP A 75 -10.92 -2.97 -3.20
CA TRP A 75 -10.44 -3.34 -4.53
C TRP A 75 -10.37 -4.84 -4.73
N GLU A 76 -9.91 -5.61 -3.75
CA GLU A 76 -9.91 -7.07 -3.82
C GLU A 76 -11.35 -7.63 -3.96
N LYS A 77 -12.32 -7.08 -3.21
CA LYS A 77 -13.74 -7.40 -3.38
C LYS A 77 -14.24 -7.08 -4.79
N ALA A 78 -13.86 -5.91 -5.32
CA ALA A 78 -14.23 -5.52 -6.68
C ALA A 78 -13.63 -6.45 -7.74
N LEU A 79 -12.37 -6.86 -7.58
CA LEU A 79 -11.70 -7.82 -8.45
C LEU A 79 -12.39 -9.19 -8.42
N LYS A 80 -12.79 -9.67 -7.23
CA LYS A 80 -13.56 -10.90 -7.06
C LYS A 80 -14.92 -10.82 -7.78
N GLN A 81 -15.65 -9.71 -7.63
CA GLN A 81 -16.93 -9.48 -8.31
C GLN A 81 -16.78 -9.43 -9.84
N VAL A 82 -15.69 -8.83 -10.35
CA VAL A 82 -15.39 -8.85 -11.79
C VAL A 82 -15.12 -10.28 -12.27
N GLY A 83 -14.34 -11.06 -11.53
CA GLY A 83 -14.11 -12.48 -11.82
C GLY A 83 -15.38 -13.33 -11.81
N ALA A 84 -16.33 -13.00 -10.92
CA ALA A 84 -17.64 -13.63 -10.81
C ALA A 84 -18.69 -13.09 -11.82
N LYS A 85 -18.34 -12.11 -12.66
CA LYS A 85 -19.26 -11.41 -13.59
C LYS A 85 -20.40 -10.64 -12.92
N GLU A 86 -20.27 -10.32 -11.64
CA GLU A 86 -21.23 -9.53 -10.85
C GLU A 86 -21.01 -8.02 -10.99
N ARG A 87 -19.81 -7.63 -11.44
CA ARG A 87 -19.43 -6.24 -11.73
C ARG A 87 -18.77 -6.18 -13.10
N SER A 88 -19.09 -5.15 -13.90
CA SER A 88 -18.43 -4.97 -15.19
C SER A 88 -16.99 -4.48 -15.03
N GLN A 89 -16.10 -5.00 -15.88
CA GLN A 89 -14.70 -4.59 -15.92
C GLN A 89 -14.57 -3.09 -16.22
N ASP A 90 -15.39 -2.54 -17.12
CA ASP A 90 -15.37 -1.12 -17.48
C ASP A 90 -15.71 -0.22 -16.29
N ASN A 91 -16.67 -0.63 -15.45
CA ASN A 91 -17.02 0.10 -14.25
C ASN A 91 -15.84 0.13 -13.27
N PHE A 92 -15.19 -1.01 -13.05
CA PHE A 92 -14.02 -1.11 -12.17
C PHE A 92 -12.86 -0.24 -12.68
N LEU A 93 -12.50 -0.37 -13.97
CA LEU A 93 -11.43 0.42 -14.57
C LEU A 93 -11.74 1.92 -14.57
N GLY A 94 -13.01 2.30 -14.76
CA GLY A 94 -13.46 3.69 -14.65
C GLY A 94 -13.21 4.29 -13.27
N GLN A 95 -13.43 3.51 -12.19
CA GLN A 95 -13.15 3.93 -10.82
C GLN A 95 -11.64 4.09 -10.59
N ILE A 96 -10.83 3.13 -11.05
CA ILE A 96 -9.36 3.20 -10.94
C ILE A 96 -8.80 4.43 -11.67
N LYS A 97 -9.28 4.74 -12.88
CA LYS A 97 -8.87 5.94 -13.61
C LYS A 97 -9.17 7.23 -12.85
N LYS A 98 -10.37 7.35 -12.28
CA LYS A 98 -10.76 8.51 -11.46
C LYS A 98 -9.87 8.64 -10.22
N PHE A 99 -9.57 7.52 -9.56
CA PHE A 99 -8.66 7.50 -8.43
C PHE A 99 -7.26 7.99 -8.84
N ILE A 100 -6.68 7.45 -9.91
CA ILE A 100 -5.36 7.90 -10.40
C ILE A 100 -5.35 9.40 -10.74
N SER A 101 -6.37 9.90 -11.43
CA SER A 101 -6.46 11.34 -11.76
C SER A 101 -6.52 12.22 -10.51
N LYS A 102 -7.31 11.82 -9.50
CA LYS A 102 -7.38 12.52 -8.20
C LYS A 102 -6.00 12.54 -7.54
N MET A 103 -5.33 11.39 -7.51
CA MET A 103 -4.03 11.21 -6.90
C MET A 103 -2.94 12.06 -7.53
N ILE A 104 -2.85 12.09 -8.86
CA ILE A 104 -1.89 12.94 -9.58
C ILE A 104 -2.10 14.43 -9.27
N THR A 105 -3.35 14.83 -9.01
CA THR A 105 -3.69 16.23 -8.72
C THR A 105 -3.38 16.60 -7.27
N GLU A 106 -3.72 15.74 -6.32
CA GLU A 106 -3.67 16.06 -4.89
C GLU A 106 -2.32 15.74 -4.23
N VAL A 107 -1.68 14.65 -4.61
CA VAL A 107 -0.47 14.14 -3.93
C VAL A 107 0.74 15.07 -4.07
N PRO A 108 1.05 15.66 -5.24
CA PRO A 108 2.20 16.56 -5.34
C PRO A 108 2.14 17.76 -4.38
N GLY A 109 0.93 18.25 -4.08
CA GLY A 109 0.73 19.32 -3.09
C GLY A 109 0.91 18.86 -1.64
N LYS A 110 0.68 17.57 -1.35
CA LYS A 110 0.80 16.95 -0.01
C LYS A 110 2.23 16.47 0.29
N ILE A 111 3.00 16.14 -0.74
CA ILE A 111 4.39 15.68 -0.63
C ILE A 111 5.39 16.86 -0.53
N GLN A 112 4.93 18.13 -0.50
CA GLN A 112 5.82 19.29 -0.39
C GLN A 112 6.89 19.04 0.68
N VAL A 113 8.11 18.91 0.17
CA VAL A 113 9.24 18.20 0.78
C VAL A 113 9.44 18.74 2.18
N ASP A 114 9.17 17.91 3.18
CA ASP A 114 9.66 18.11 4.53
C ASP A 114 11.18 18.20 4.43
N GLN A 115 11.70 19.43 4.44
CA GLN A 115 13.13 19.72 4.29
C GLN A 115 13.95 18.99 5.38
N GLY A 116 13.33 18.57 6.49
CA GLY A 116 13.96 17.79 7.55
C GLY A 116 14.32 16.35 7.17
N LEU A 117 13.64 15.72 6.19
CA LEU A 117 13.93 14.34 5.79
C LEU A 117 15.22 14.21 4.95
N GLN A 118 15.63 15.28 4.27
CA GLN A 118 16.90 15.31 3.54
C GLN A 118 18.10 15.47 4.49
N GLU A 119 17.93 16.20 5.59
CA GLU A 119 18.99 16.41 6.59
C GLU A 119 19.30 15.13 7.39
N GLU A 120 18.29 14.33 7.78
CA GLU A 120 18.51 13.06 8.49
C GLU A 120 19.26 12.01 7.64
N ALA A 121 19.05 12.01 6.33
CA ALA A 121 19.74 11.11 5.40
C ALA A 121 21.20 11.52 5.17
N GLN A 122 21.48 12.83 5.15
CA GLN A 122 22.84 13.37 4.98
C GLN A 122 23.67 13.28 6.27
N THR A 123 23.04 13.47 7.44
CA THR A 123 23.74 13.41 8.75
C THR A 123 24.21 12.00 9.13
N ARG A 124 23.69 10.94 8.51
CA ARG A 124 24.13 9.56 8.76
C ARG A 124 25.24 9.07 7.82
N GLN A 125 25.63 9.89 6.83
CA GLN A 125 26.70 9.59 5.88
C GLN A 125 27.98 10.41 6.11
N ALA A 126 28.00 11.26 7.14
CA ALA A 126 29.16 12.02 7.61
C ALA A 126 29.65 11.47 8.97
#